data_AF-A0A453CGZ0-F1
#
_entry.id   AF-A0A453CGZ0-F1
#
_cell.length_a   1.000
_cell.length_b   1.000
_cell.length_c   1.000
_cell.angle_alpha   90.00
_cell.angle_beta   90.00
_cell.angle_gamma   90.00
#
_symmetry.space_group_name_H-M   'P 1'
#
loop_
_entity.id
_entity.type
_entity.pdbx_description
1 polymer ?
#
loop_
_entity_poly.entity_id
_entity_poly.type
_entity_poly.pdbx_seq_one_letter_code
_entity_poly.pdbx_strand_id
1 'polypeptide(L)'
;MASSDAGAAPQLGSTVEVPGAAGPVRVVAAAGLPEADFRKALESALFRRWLESLQAERGLLARGKLSLRQILIQGVDMFGQRVGFLKFKADIVDEETKAKDRTGEELG
;
A
#
# COMPACT_ATOMS: atom_id res chain seq x y z
N MET A 1 -0.28 8.81 34.33
CA MET A 1 0.95 8.93 33.52
C MET A 1 0.51 8.95 32.07
N ALA A 2 0.51 10.13 31.44
CA ALA A 2 0.26 10.27 30.01
C ALA A 2 1.61 10.16 29.31
N SER A 3 1.81 9.14 28.51
CA SER A 3 3.04 8.98 27.72
C SER A 3 3.13 10.11 26.71
N SER A 4 4.18 10.92 26.85
CA SER A 4 4.67 11.81 25.82
C SER A 4 5.06 10.99 24.59
N ASP A 5 4.26 11.04 23.53
CA ASP A 5 4.71 10.61 22.21
C ASP A 5 5.32 11.85 21.53
N ALA A 6 6.63 11.80 21.35
CA ALA A 6 7.42 12.89 20.81
C ALA A 6 7.17 13.04 19.31
N GLY A 7 6.56 14.15 18.91
CA GLY A 7 6.91 14.86 17.67
C GLY A 7 6.84 14.09 16.33
N ALA A 8 6.00 13.07 16.18
CA ALA A 8 5.65 12.58 14.85
C ALA A 8 4.61 13.53 14.27
N ALA A 9 4.97 14.32 13.25
CA ALA A 9 3.98 15.06 12.46
C ALA A 9 2.85 14.09 12.05
N PRO A 10 1.57 14.49 12.11
CA PRO A 10 0.46 13.60 11.78
C PRO A 10 0.71 12.97 10.40
N GLN A 11 1.01 11.68 10.38
CA GLN A 11 1.26 10.97 9.13
C GLN A 11 -0.10 10.79 8.48
N LEU A 12 -0.32 11.46 7.34
CA LEU A 12 -1.58 11.32 6.65
C LEU A 12 -1.76 9.89 6.20
N GLY A 13 -2.88 9.30 6.62
CA GLY A 13 -3.19 7.92 6.34
C GLY A 13 -4.65 7.76 5.97
N SER A 14 -4.94 6.79 5.12
CA SER A 14 -6.29 6.35 4.77
C SER A 14 -6.29 4.85 4.57
N THR A 15 -7.43 4.24 4.79
CA THR A 15 -7.61 2.81 4.60
C THR A 15 -8.44 2.58 3.35
N VAL A 16 -7.97 1.72 2.47
CA VAL A 16 -8.67 1.36 1.23
C VAL A 16 -9.01 -0.12 1.28
N GLU A 17 -10.27 -0.44 1.03
CA GLU A 17 -10.69 -1.82 0.85
C GLU A 17 -10.33 -2.26 -0.58
N VAL A 18 -9.46 -3.27 -0.66
CA VAL A 18 -9.00 -3.83 -1.92
C VAL A 18 -9.47 -5.28 -1.97
N PRO A 19 -10.49 -5.61 -2.78
CA PRO A 19 -10.90 -7.00 -2.99
C PRO A 19 -9.71 -7.87 -3.40
N GLY A 20 -9.54 -9.04 -2.79
CA GLY A 20 -8.39 -9.92 -3.04
C GLY A 20 -7.13 -9.61 -2.22
N ALA A 21 -7.08 -8.51 -1.47
CA ALA A 21 -6.10 -8.36 -0.38
C ALA A 21 -6.59 -9.12 0.86
N ALA A 22 -5.68 -9.52 1.76
CA ALA A 22 -6.05 -10.23 2.99
C ALA A 22 -6.79 -9.34 4.03
N GLY A 23 -6.98 -8.06 3.74
CA GLY A 23 -7.66 -7.11 4.61
C GLY A 23 -7.59 -5.68 4.10
N PRO A 24 -8.04 -4.70 4.90
CA PRO A 24 -7.99 -3.29 4.55
C PRO A 24 -6.54 -2.82 4.38
N VAL A 25 -6.22 -2.23 3.21
CA VAL A 25 -4.88 -1.78 2.88
C VAL A 25 -4.65 -0.38 3.43
N ARG A 26 -3.58 -0.20 4.19
CA ARG A 26 -3.21 1.13 4.71
C ARG A 26 -2.48 1.93 3.64
N VAL A 27 -2.97 3.10 3.31
CA VAL A 27 -2.31 4.06 2.41
C VAL A 27 -1.81 5.22 3.24
N VAL A 28 -0.52 5.49 3.20
CA VAL A 28 0.14 6.53 4.00
C VAL A 28 0.87 7.52 3.10
N ALA A 29 0.90 8.78 3.49
CA ALA A 29 1.63 9.85 2.82
C ALA A 29 3.07 9.91 3.34
N ALA A 30 4.03 10.19 2.46
CA ALA A 30 5.38 10.52 2.87
C ALA A 30 5.43 11.84 3.66
N ALA A 31 6.40 11.94 4.57
CA ALA A 31 6.64 13.16 5.33
C ALA A 31 6.89 14.35 4.39
N GLY A 32 6.08 15.40 4.52
CA GLY A 32 6.15 16.60 3.68
C GLY A 32 5.21 16.60 2.47
N LEU A 33 4.43 15.53 2.23
CA LEU A 33 3.40 15.54 1.19
C LEU A 33 2.18 16.35 1.65
N PRO A 34 1.71 17.33 0.87
CA PRO A 34 0.48 18.06 1.19
C PRO A 34 -0.73 17.13 1.20
N GLU A 35 -1.65 17.36 2.14
CA GLU A 35 -2.90 16.60 2.23
C GLU A 35 -3.73 16.63 0.95
N ALA A 36 -3.80 17.81 0.31
CA ALA A 36 -4.53 17.97 -0.94
C ALA A 36 -3.98 17.03 -2.03
N ASP A 37 -2.66 16.85 -2.10
CA ASP A 37 -2.05 15.98 -3.09
C ASP A 37 -2.21 14.51 -2.72
N PHE A 38 -2.13 14.17 -1.43
CA PHE A 38 -2.47 12.84 -0.94
C PHE A 38 -3.90 12.43 -1.30
N ARG A 39 -4.90 13.31 -1.08
CA ARG A 39 -6.29 13.02 -1.47
C ARG A 39 -6.44 12.92 -2.99
N LYS A 40 -5.81 13.80 -3.77
CA LYS A 40 -5.79 13.70 -5.24
C LYS A 40 -5.22 12.36 -5.72
N ALA A 41 -4.18 11.84 -5.07
CA ALA A 41 -3.63 10.53 -5.39
C ALA A 41 -4.64 9.41 -5.16
N LEU A 42 -5.31 9.40 -4.00
CA LEU A 42 -6.32 8.40 -3.67
C LEU A 42 -7.53 8.44 -4.62
N GLU A 43 -7.93 9.65 -5.03
CA GLU A 43 -9.03 9.86 -5.97
C GLU A 43 -8.59 9.71 -7.44
N SER A 44 -7.29 9.60 -7.70
CA SER A 44 -6.76 9.49 -9.06
C SER A 44 -7.21 8.20 -9.72
N ALA A 45 -7.67 8.33 -10.97
CA ALA A 45 -7.98 7.18 -11.82
C ALA A 45 -6.77 6.27 -12.01
N LEU A 46 -5.53 6.79 -11.99
CA LEU A 46 -4.31 5.98 -12.09
C LEU A 46 -4.17 5.04 -10.89
N PHE A 47 -4.42 5.54 -9.69
CA PHE A 47 -4.32 4.75 -8.46
C PHE A 47 -5.38 3.65 -8.43
N ARG A 48 -6.64 4.01 -8.74
CA ARG A 48 -7.75 3.05 -8.81
C ARG A 48 -7.52 1.98 -9.87
N ARG A 49 -7.09 2.38 -11.08
CA ARG A 49 -6.75 1.43 -12.15
C ARG A 49 -5.58 0.53 -11.80
N TRP A 50 -4.58 1.05 -11.08
CA TRP A 50 -3.48 0.23 -10.60
C TRP A 50 -3.97 -0.80 -9.57
N LEU A 51 -4.83 -0.41 -8.62
CA LEU A 51 -5.45 -1.35 -7.68
C LEU A 51 -6.26 -2.44 -8.40
N GLU A 52 -7.06 -2.07 -9.41
CA GLU A 52 -7.78 -3.02 -10.26
C GLU A 52 -6.81 -3.95 -11.00
N SER A 53 -5.69 -3.42 -11.52
CA SER A 53 -4.67 -4.22 -12.21
C SER A 53 -4.00 -5.25 -11.30
N LEU A 54 -3.90 -4.98 -9.99
CA LEU A 54 -3.41 -5.96 -9.02
C LEU A 54 -4.38 -7.13 -8.82
N GLN A 55 -5.69 -6.90 -9.03
CA GLN A 55 -6.74 -7.89 -8.88
C GLN A 55 -7.11 -8.61 -10.19
N ALA A 56 -6.72 -8.06 -11.34
CA ALA A 56 -6.98 -8.65 -12.65
C ALA A 56 -6.47 -10.10 -12.72
N GLU A 57 -6.93 -10.93 -13.66
CA GLU A 57 -6.58 -12.37 -13.73
C GLU A 57 -5.08 -12.69 -13.76
N ARG A 58 -4.23 -11.74 -14.17
CA ARG A 58 -2.76 -11.83 -14.12
C ARG A 58 -2.12 -10.95 -13.03
N GLY A 59 -2.93 -10.27 -12.25
CA GLY A 59 -2.56 -9.40 -11.16
C GLY A 59 -1.94 -10.17 -10.01
N LEU A 60 -1.10 -9.46 -9.24
CA LEU A 60 -0.33 -10.03 -8.14
C LEU A 60 -1.23 -10.65 -7.05
N LEU A 61 -2.43 -10.09 -6.85
CA LEU A 61 -3.37 -10.54 -5.80
C LEU A 61 -4.34 -11.62 -6.29
N ALA A 62 -4.51 -11.81 -7.61
CA ALA A 62 -5.49 -12.75 -8.16
C ALA A 62 -5.18 -14.22 -7.85
N ARG A 63 -3.90 -14.54 -7.61
CA ARG A 63 -3.48 -15.90 -7.23
C ARG A 63 -3.61 -16.20 -5.73
N GLY A 64 -4.02 -15.23 -4.92
CA GLY A 64 -4.20 -15.38 -3.47
C GLY A 64 -2.92 -15.67 -2.67
N LYS A 65 -1.75 -15.66 -3.32
CA LYS A 65 -0.45 -15.92 -2.70
C LYS A 65 0.16 -14.65 -2.10
N LEU A 66 -0.06 -13.52 -2.76
CA LEU A 66 0.45 -12.23 -2.36
C LEU A 66 -0.65 -11.42 -1.70
N SER A 67 -0.31 -10.70 -0.65
CA SER A 67 -1.19 -9.79 0.07
C SER A 67 -0.57 -8.40 0.12
N LEU A 68 -1.36 -7.39 -0.23
CA LEU A 68 -0.97 -5.99 -0.15
C LEU A 68 -1.23 -5.49 1.27
N ARG A 69 -0.20 -5.09 2.00
CA ARG A 69 -0.33 -4.61 3.39
C ARG A 69 -0.47 -3.09 3.47
N GLN A 70 0.41 -2.40 2.76
CA GLN A 70 0.55 -0.96 2.88
C GLN A 70 1.00 -0.33 1.57
N ILE A 71 0.62 0.91 1.36
CA ILE A 71 1.06 1.75 0.25
C ILE A 71 1.57 3.07 0.81
N LEU A 72 2.80 3.45 0.46
CA LEU A 72 3.38 4.75 0.79
C LEU A 72 3.37 5.66 -0.44
N ILE A 73 2.53 6.69 -0.45
CA ILE A 73 2.53 7.72 -1.48
C ILE A 73 3.70 8.67 -1.21
N GLN A 74 4.69 8.66 -2.10
CA GLN A 74 5.88 9.48 -1.98
C GLN A 74 5.71 10.86 -2.60
N GLY A 75 4.88 10.98 -3.63
CA GLY A 75 4.71 12.22 -4.36
C GLY A 75 3.65 12.09 -5.43
N VAL A 76 2.97 13.20 -5.67
CA VAL A 76 2.07 13.36 -6.80
C VAL A 76 2.55 14.60 -7.53
N ASP A 77 2.76 14.47 -8.83
CA ASP A 77 3.04 15.62 -9.67
C ASP A 77 2.02 15.61 -10.79
N MET A 78 1.15 16.60 -10.79
CA MET A 78 0.13 16.77 -11.82
C MET A 78 0.59 17.91 -12.72
N PHE A 79 1.10 17.57 -13.90
CA PHE A 79 1.32 18.51 -14.99
C PHE A 79 -0.01 18.94 -15.61
N GLY A 80 -0.64 19.93 -14.96
CA GLY A 80 -1.92 20.48 -15.38
C GLY A 80 -3.10 19.58 -14.99
N GLN A 81 -4.17 19.61 -15.79
CA GLN A 81 -5.46 19.00 -15.43
C GLN A 81 -5.60 17.53 -15.84
N ARG A 82 -4.70 17.02 -16.70
CA ARG A 82 -4.86 15.72 -17.38
C ARG A 82 -3.65 14.80 -17.37
N VAL A 83 -2.45 15.32 -17.16
CA VAL A 83 -1.22 14.52 -17.19
C VAL A 83 -0.53 14.68 -15.85
N GLY A 84 -0.05 13.58 -15.28
CA GLY A 84 0.65 13.60 -14.02
C GLY A 84 1.28 12.25 -13.74
N PHE A 85 2.17 12.22 -12.76
CA PHE A 85 2.74 10.99 -12.23
C PHE A 85 2.37 10.85 -10.76
N LEU A 86 2.00 9.62 -10.40
CA LEU A 86 1.79 9.23 -9.01
C LEU A 86 2.96 8.31 -8.63
N LYS A 87 3.77 8.77 -7.68
CA LYS A 87 4.89 7.99 -7.14
C LYS A 87 4.50 7.41 -5.80
N PHE A 88 4.47 6.09 -5.72
CA PHE A 88 4.17 5.36 -4.50
C PHE A 88 5.00 4.09 -4.40
N LYS A 89 5.10 3.56 -3.19
CA LYS A 89 5.66 2.25 -2.88
C LYS A 89 4.56 1.36 -2.33
N ALA A 90 4.54 0.09 -2.73
CA ALA A 90 3.57 -0.87 -2.25
C ALA A 90 4.31 -1.99 -1.52
N ASP A 91 3.93 -2.22 -0.26
CA ASP A 91 4.43 -3.31 0.55
C ASP A 91 3.55 -4.54 0.29
N ILE A 92 4.03 -5.42 -0.58
CA ILE A 92 3.39 -6.68 -0.94
C ILE A 92 4.16 -7.80 -0.24
N VAL A 93 3.45 -8.62 0.52
CA VAL A 93 3.98 -9.78 1.22
C VAL A 93 3.43 -11.04 0.61
N ASP A 94 4.29 -12.03 0.41
CA ASP A 94 3.89 -13.38 0.04
C ASP A 94 3.56 -14.15 1.32
N GLU A 95 2.30 -14.59 1.45
CA GLU A 95 1.86 -15.39 2.60
C GLU A 95 2.28 -16.86 2.44
N GLU A 96 2.66 -17.32 1.24
CA GLU A 96 3.16 -18.69 1.00
C GLU A 96 4.58 -18.86 1.57
N THR A 97 5.40 -17.81 1.57
CA THR A 97 6.77 -17.86 2.14
C THR A 97 6.80 -17.91 3.67
N LYS A 98 5.66 -17.77 4.37
CA LYS A 98 5.59 -18.11 5.80
C LYS A 98 5.54 -19.62 6.08
N ALA A 99 5.37 -20.46 5.05
CA ALA A 99 5.25 -21.90 5.22
C ALA A 99 6.56 -22.68 4.99
N LYS A 100 7.70 -22.02 4.71
CA LYS A 100 8.95 -22.72 4.37
C LYS A 100 10.12 -22.37 5.30
N ASP A 101 9.88 -22.37 6.61
CA ASP A 101 10.94 -22.40 7.64
C ASP A 101 10.54 -23.28 8.84
N ARG A 102 9.82 -24.39 8.60
CA ARG A 102 9.62 -25.43 9.62
C ARG A 102 9.75 -26.86 9.09
N THR A 103 10.65 -27.05 8.13
CA THR A 103 11.14 -28.38 7.72
C THR A 103 12.64 -28.44 7.94
N GLY A 104 13.02 -28.94 9.11
CA GLY A 104 14.39 -29.12 9.59
C GLY A 104 14.33 -28.97 11.12
N GLU A 105 14.48 -29.98 11.96
CA GLU A 105 15.08 -31.31 11.82
C GLU A 105 14.27 -32.28 12.70
N GLU A 106 13.73 -33.34 12.10
CA GLU A 106 13.59 -34.62 12.79
C GLU A 106 14.78 -35.44 12.31
N LEU A 107 15.81 -35.60 13.14
CA LEU A 107 16.74 -36.74 13.20
C LEU A 107 17.74 -36.49 14.35
N GLY A 108 17.61 -37.25 15.44
CA GLY A 108 18.53 -37.27 16.57
C GLY A 108 17.97 -38.06 17.75
#